data_AF-A0A3D1ZFF8-F1
#
_entry.id   AF-A0A3D1ZFF8-F1
#
_cell.length_a   1.000
_cell.length_b   1.000
_cell.length_c   1.000
_cell.angle_alpha   90.00
_cell.angle_beta   90.00
_cell.angle_gamma   90.00
#
_symmetry.space_group_name_H-M   'P 1'
#
loop_
_entity.id
_entity.type
_entity.pdbx_description
1 polymer ?
#
loop_
_entity_poly.entity_id
_entity_poly.type
_entity_poly.pdbx_seq_one_letter_code
_entity_poly.pdbx_strand_id
1 'polypeptide(L)'
;MDERSGRSRIHGGLRVRCDVHGSASQPSAVRLEGQSRGTGRVRIWRRPQERHPRIHRIDRGFDITQRTARRGNSVSIVADSAASLPASVLSDPKLHVVPMTLTINDQEFIDGVDISVADFYALLKQSPGGATTSAPSPAAFVRGFEAAARESDSILCIVVAAHFSATADSARTASEQFLLTHPDCNITIMDSESAAGGEGLIAMGALDQARNGGSLTETLALAKSIKERVRLLAFVDTLYYLWKGGRVPRIAHLGVSLLKLKPTFELRHSNIENLGRPRTVKKAMNKIIDLMAERIDGARIHVSINHAASAENAALLSQRISEEFECVDSYVTEFTPVMGAHIGPGMLGVAFWAE
;
A
#
# COMPACT_ATOMS: atom_id res chain seq x y z
N MET A 1 59.42 -9.46 -11.16
CA MET A 1 60.53 -10.44 -11.23
C MET A 1 60.09 -11.57 -10.32
N ASP A 2 59.52 -12.66 -10.79
CA ASP A 2 60.05 -13.54 -11.82
C ASP A 2 58.93 -14.19 -12.67
N GLU A 3 59.28 -14.58 -13.89
CA GLU A 3 58.42 -15.07 -14.97
C GLU A 3 58.34 -16.61 -15.05
N ARG A 4 57.48 -17.08 -15.99
CA ARG A 4 57.44 -18.38 -16.72
C ARG A 4 56.34 -19.35 -16.26
N SER A 5 55.21 -19.48 -16.96
CA SER A 5 54.90 -19.95 -18.34
C SER A 5 54.60 -21.46 -18.41
N GLY A 6 53.46 -21.83 -19.01
CA GLY A 6 53.35 -23.15 -19.69
C GLY A 6 52.00 -23.85 -19.81
N ARG A 7 51.26 -23.51 -20.89
CA ARG A 7 50.47 -24.40 -21.79
C ARG A 7 49.14 -25.07 -21.35
N SER A 8 48.05 -24.49 -21.88
CA SER A 8 47.10 -25.04 -22.90
C SER A 8 46.74 -26.53 -22.91
N ARG A 9 45.42 -26.82 -22.81
CA ARG A 9 44.72 -27.73 -23.74
C ARG A 9 43.31 -27.24 -24.07
N ILE A 10 42.95 -27.51 -25.31
CA ILE A 10 41.79 -27.10 -26.11
C ILE A 10 40.84 -28.30 -26.21
N HIS A 11 39.53 -28.07 -26.21
CA HIS A 11 38.43 -28.77 -26.94
C HIS A 11 37.11 -28.35 -26.27
N GLY A 12 36.02 -27.96 -26.94
CA GLY A 12 35.70 -27.88 -28.36
C GLY A 12 34.48 -26.95 -28.49
N GLY A 13 34.42 -26.23 -29.61
CA GLY A 13 33.30 -25.37 -29.94
C GLY A 13 32.10 -26.14 -30.49
N LEU A 14 30.92 -25.59 -30.28
CA LEU A 14 29.82 -25.70 -31.21
C LEU A 14 29.16 -24.31 -31.31
N ARG A 15 29.41 -23.63 -32.43
CA ARG A 15 28.61 -22.48 -32.87
C ARG A 15 27.53 -23.02 -33.79
N VAL A 16 26.30 -22.61 -33.57
CA VAL A 16 25.27 -22.56 -34.62
C VAL A 16 24.69 -21.15 -34.61
N ARG A 17 24.78 -20.49 -35.77
CA ARG A 17 24.08 -19.26 -36.15
C ARG A 17 23.07 -19.60 -37.24
N CYS A 18 22.11 -18.69 -37.40
CA CYS A 18 21.14 -18.43 -38.47
C CYS A 18 19.71 -18.51 -37.92
N ASP A 19 18.76 -17.66 -38.28
CA ASP A 19 18.73 -16.31 -38.85
C ASP A 19 17.26 -15.84 -38.69
N VAL A 20 17.05 -14.54 -38.74
CA VAL A 20 15.75 -13.87 -38.56
C VAL A 20 14.94 -13.90 -39.87
N HIS A 21 13.63 -14.19 -39.83
CA HIS A 21 12.53 -13.45 -40.51
C HIS A 21 11.20 -14.25 -40.49
N GLY A 22 10.07 -13.55 -40.33
CA GLY A 22 8.78 -13.99 -40.89
C GLY A 22 7.58 -13.96 -39.95
N SER A 23 6.55 -13.22 -40.34
CA SER A 23 5.34 -12.84 -39.62
C SER A 23 4.15 -13.82 -39.69
N ALA A 24 3.20 -13.60 -38.77
CA ALA A 24 1.74 -13.66 -38.92
C ALA A 24 0.94 -14.92 -38.49
N SER A 25 -0.13 -14.59 -37.75
CA SER A 25 -1.46 -15.22 -37.64
C SER A 25 -1.65 -16.58 -36.92
N GLN A 26 -2.36 -16.50 -35.78
CA GLN A 26 -3.27 -17.53 -35.22
C GLN A 26 -4.57 -17.65 -36.06
N PRO A 27 -5.57 -18.51 -35.73
CA PRO A 27 -5.62 -19.64 -34.79
C PRO A 27 -6.24 -20.92 -35.40
N SER A 28 -6.12 -22.07 -34.73
CA SER A 28 -7.08 -23.17 -34.89
C SER A 28 -7.16 -24.00 -33.61
N ALA A 29 -8.38 -24.13 -33.10
CA ALA A 29 -8.72 -24.84 -31.89
C ALA A 29 -9.23 -26.27 -32.20
N VAL A 30 -8.97 -27.19 -31.26
CA VAL A 30 -9.77 -28.38 -30.90
C VAL A 30 -9.88 -29.52 -31.95
N ARG A 31 -9.41 -30.73 -31.59
CA ARG A 31 -10.26 -31.86 -31.13
C ARG A 31 -9.41 -33.11 -30.84
N LEU A 32 -9.50 -33.63 -29.61
CA LEU A 32 -9.17 -35.01 -29.26
C LEU A 32 -10.49 -35.70 -28.91
N GLU A 33 -10.84 -36.77 -29.62
CA GLU A 33 -11.85 -37.72 -29.17
C GLU A 33 -11.71 -39.07 -29.90
N GLY A 34 -11.89 -40.16 -29.15
CA GLY A 34 -11.90 -41.54 -29.63
C GLY A 34 -11.60 -42.50 -28.48
N GLN A 35 -12.60 -42.82 -27.64
CA GLN A 35 -13.34 -44.10 -27.63
C GLN A 35 -12.51 -45.29 -27.08
N SER A 36 -13.01 -46.22 -26.27
CA SER A 36 -14.33 -46.55 -25.73
C SER A 36 -14.11 -47.67 -24.68
N ARG A 37 -15.09 -47.93 -23.80
CA ARG A 37 -15.49 -49.28 -23.35
C ARG A 37 -16.65 -49.18 -22.35
N GLY A 38 -17.63 -50.07 -22.50
CA GLY A 38 -18.42 -50.54 -21.36
C GLY A 38 -19.93 -50.42 -21.50
N THR A 39 -20.54 -51.52 -21.96
CA THR A 39 -21.97 -51.81 -22.05
C THR A 39 -22.71 -51.77 -20.70
N GLY A 40 -23.88 -51.15 -20.64
CA GLY A 40 -24.77 -51.19 -19.47
C GLY A 40 -26.23 -50.81 -19.79
N ARG A 41 -27.16 -51.69 -19.43
CA ARG A 41 -28.61 -51.70 -19.71
C ARG A 41 -29.33 -50.34 -19.55
N VAL A 42 -30.15 -49.99 -20.54
CA VAL A 42 -31.13 -48.89 -20.49
C VAL A 42 -32.33 -49.29 -19.62
N ARG A 43 -32.51 -48.65 -18.46
CA ARG A 43 -33.76 -48.65 -17.69
C ARG A 43 -34.51 -47.35 -17.99
N ILE A 44 -35.69 -47.45 -18.59
CA ILE A 44 -36.60 -46.31 -18.79
C ILE A 44 -37.23 -45.96 -17.44
N TRP A 45 -36.70 -44.94 -16.79
CA TRP A 45 -37.35 -44.29 -15.66
C TRP A 45 -38.37 -43.29 -16.19
N ARG A 46 -39.67 -43.56 -16.00
CA ARG A 46 -40.70 -42.52 -16.16
C ARG A 46 -40.57 -41.53 -14.99
N ARG A 47 -40.26 -40.27 -15.29
CA ARG A 47 -40.27 -39.20 -14.29
C ARG A 47 -41.68 -39.05 -13.69
N PRO A 48 -41.82 -38.85 -12.37
CA PRO A 48 -43.06 -38.35 -11.80
C PRO A 48 -43.37 -36.98 -12.42
N GLN A 49 -44.64 -36.72 -12.73
CA GLN A 49 -45.14 -35.42 -13.16
C GLN A 49 -44.78 -34.36 -12.12
N GLU A 50 -43.78 -33.53 -12.41
CA GLU A 50 -43.46 -32.36 -11.61
C GLU A 50 -44.64 -31.38 -11.72
N ARG A 51 -45.31 -31.13 -10.60
CA ARG A 51 -46.29 -30.06 -10.48
C ARG A 51 -45.53 -28.75 -10.58
N HIS A 52 -45.85 -27.96 -11.62
CA HIS A 52 -45.34 -26.59 -11.75
C HIS A 52 -45.66 -25.79 -10.47
N PRO A 53 -44.65 -25.22 -9.78
CA PRO A 53 -44.93 -24.26 -8.73
C PRO A 53 -45.55 -23.02 -9.38
N ARG A 54 -46.67 -22.55 -8.82
CA ARG A 54 -47.27 -21.27 -9.20
C ARG A 54 -46.20 -20.20 -9.03
N ILE A 55 -45.85 -19.53 -10.12
CA ILE A 55 -45.03 -18.32 -10.09
C ILE A 55 -45.89 -17.26 -9.40
N HIS A 56 -45.75 -17.13 -8.08
CA HIS A 56 -46.07 -15.89 -7.43
C HIS A 56 -45.05 -14.88 -7.93
N ARG A 57 -45.52 -13.97 -8.80
CA ARG A 57 -44.81 -12.74 -9.13
C ARG A 57 -44.64 -11.97 -7.82
N ILE A 58 -43.52 -12.20 -7.15
CA ILE A 58 -43.06 -11.31 -6.10
C ILE A 58 -42.55 -10.09 -6.86
N ASP A 59 -43.41 -9.09 -7.03
CA ASP A 59 -42.95 -7.73 -7.23
C ASP A 59 -42.16 -7.35 -5.97
N ARG A 60 -40.87 -7.71 -5.94
CA ARG A 60 -39.93 -6.97 -5.12
C ARG A 60 -39.75 -5.67 -5.86
N GLY A 61 -40.62 -4.71 -5.57
CA GLY A 61 -40.28 -3.31 -5.73
C GLY A 61 -38.92 -3.13 -5.07
N PHE A 62 -37.90 -2.94 -5.89
CA PHE A 62 -36.58 -2.55 -5.44
C PHE A 62 -36.79 -1.15 -4.87
N ASP A 63 -36.89 -1.06 -3.55
CA ASP A 63 -37.34 0.15 -2.88
C ASP A 63 -36.21 1.20 -2.89
N ILE A 64 -36.21 2.00 -3.97
CA ILE A 64 -35.28 3.12 -4.19
C ILE A 64 -35.38 4.12 -3.04
N THR A 65 -36.52 4.19 -2.34
CA THR A 65 -36.77 5.19 -1.30
C THR A 65 -36.05 4.91 0.03
N GLN A 66 -35.75 3.64 0.34
CA GLN A 66 -34.92 3.31 1.51
C GLN A 66 -33.43 3.63 1.30
N ARG A 67 -32.95 3.62 0.05
CA ARG A 67 -31.55 3.93 -0.29
C ARG A 67 -31.26 5.44 -0.28
N THR A 68 -32.28 6.26 -0.54
CA THR A 68 -32.18 7.73 -0.51
C THR A 68 -32.25 8.30 0.92
N ALA A 69 -32.88 7.61 1.87
CA ALA A 69 -33.08 8.13 3.23
C ALA A 69 -31.84 8.07 4.14
N ARG A 70 -30.80 7.27 3.81
CA ARG A 70 -29.57 7.12 4.62
C ARG A 70 -28.40 7.99 4.16
N ARG A 71 -28.55 8.71 3.06
CA ARG A 71 -27.43 9.16 2.23
C ARG A 71 -26.82 10.51 2.68
N GLY A 72 -27.65 11.38 3.28
CA GLY A 72 -27.27 12.76 3.61
C GLY A 72 -26.18 12.99 4.67
N ASN A 73 -25.50 11.95 5.20
CA ASN A 73 -24.42 12.10 6.20
C ASN A 73 -23.33 11.02 6.14
N SER A 74 -23.40 10.04 5.23
CA SER A 74 -22.42 8.95 5.18
C SER A 74 -21.12 9.42 4.53
N VAL A 75 -19.98 9.05 5.13
CA VAL A 75 -18.64 9.38 4.65
C VAL A 75 -17.93 8.12 4.16
N SER A 76 -17.20 8.23 3.04
CA SER A 76 -16.19 7.27 2.60
C SER A 76 -14.80 7.90 2.71
N ILE A 77 -13.81 7.08 3.04
CA ILE A 77 -12.41 7.45 3.11
C ILE A 77 -11.72 7.03 1.82
N VAL A 78 -11.00 7.97 1.22
CA VAL A 78 -10.08 7.70 0.12
C VAL A 78 -8.67 7.92 0.64
N ALA A 79 -7.75 7.00 0.36
CA ALA A 79 -6.34 7.15 0.67
C ALA A 79 -5.48 6.83 -0.56
N ASP A 80 -4.24 7.27 -0.58
CA ASP A 80 -3.28 6.79 -1.58
C ASP A 80 -2.50 5.56 -1.05
N SER A 81 -1.76 4.87 -1.92
CA SER A 81 -1.08 3.63 -1.53
C SER A 81 0.14 3.83 -0.62
N ALA A 82 0.56 5.07 -0.32
CA ALA A 82 1.63 5.31 0.67
C ALA A 82 1.16 5.10 2.12
N ALA A 83 -0.15 5.10 2.38
CA ALA A 83 -0.74 4.95 3.71
C ALA A 83 -0.40 3.64 4.42
N SER A 84 0.16 2.64 3.72
CA SER A 84 0.61 1.35 4.31
C SER A 84 -0.45 0.68 5.20
N LEU A 85 -1.71 0.73 4.73
CA LEU A 85 -2.88 0.21 5.43
C LEU A 85 -2.81 -1.33 5.56
N PRO A 86 -3.21 -1.90 6.71
CA PRO A 86 -3.21 -3.34 6.90
C PRO A 86 -4.25 -4.03 6.00
N ALA A 87 -3.95 -5.24 5.54
CA ALA A 87 -4.85 -6.00 4.65
C ALA A 87 -6.26 -6.22 5.23
N SER A 88 -6.38 -6.26 6.56
CA SER A 88 -7.65 -6.44 7.27
C SER A 88 -8.66 -5.30 7.05
N VAL A 89 -8.22 -4.10 6.68
CA VAL A 89 -9.13 -2.96 6.45
C VAL A 89 -9.43 -2.72 4.97
N LEU A 90 -8.66 -3.30 4.05
CA LEU A 90 -8.77 -3.04 2.61
C LEU A 90 -10.08 -3.53 1.97
N SER A 91 -10.79 -4.44 2.63
CA SER A 91 -12.11 -4.92 2.18
C SER A 91 -13.27 -4.07 2.68
N ASP A 92 -13.02 -3.01 3.46
CA ASP A 92 -14.09 -2.15 3.97
C ASP A 92 -14.75 -1.37 2.81
N PRO A 93 -16.08 -1.41 2.66
CA PRO A 93 -16.76 -0.73 1.57
C PRO A 93 -16.61 0.80 1.61
N LYS A 94 -16.29 1.38 2.77
CA LYS A 94 -16.07 2.82 2.92
C LYS A 94 -14.61 3.23 2.74
N LEU A 95 -13.69 2.30 2.49
CA LEU A 95 -12.28 2.59 2.27
C LEU A 95 -11.89 2.31 0.82
N HIS A 96 -11.31 3.31 0.16
CA HIS A 96 -10.84 3.18 -1.22
C HIS A 96 -9.38 3.65 -1.31
N VAL A 97 -8.50 2.77 -1.77
CA VAL A 97 -7.09 3.10 -1.98
C VAL A 97 -6.84 3.41 -3.45
N VAL A 98 -6.27 4.58 -3.73
CA VAL A 98 -5.85 5.01 -5.05
C VAL A 98 -4.35 4.67 -5.21
N PRO A 99 -4.01 3.71 -6.08
CA PRO A 99 -2.63 3.23 -6.17
C PRO A 99 -1.73 4.24 -6.87
N MET A 100 -0.50 4.36 -6.38
CA MET A 100 0.60 5.01 -7.10
C MET A 100 1.18 4.10 -8.18
N THR A 101 2.02 4.67 -9.05
CA THR A 101 2.76 3.91 -10.06
C THR A 101 4.22 3.78 -9.66
N LEU A 102 4.76 2.57 -9.80
CA LEU A 102 6.16 2.23 -9.69
C LEU A 102 6.74 2.03 -11.09
N THR A 103 7.95 2.55 -11.32
CA THR A 103 8.75 2.22 -12.50
C THR A 103 10.05 1.57 -12.07
N ILE A 104 10.39 0.39 -12.62
CA ILE A 104 11.68 -0.26 -12.40
C ILE A 104 12.10 -0.98 -13.68
N ASN A 105 13.36 -0.81 -14.10
CA ASN A 105 13.88 -1.38 -15.36
C ASN A 105 13.02 -1.05 -16.58
N ASP A 106 12.60 0.21 -16.71
CA ASP A 106 11.73 0.73 -17.78
C ASP A 106 10.35 0.05 -17.89
N GLN A 107 9.91 -0.65 -16.85
CA GLN A 107 8.57 -1.24 -16.74
C GLN A 107 7.77 -0.52 -15.67
N GLU A 108 6.51 -0.21 -15.99
CA GLU A 108 5.56 0.42 -15.07
C GLU A 108 4.65 -0.63 -14.41
N PHE A 109 4.38 -0.44 -13.13
CA PHE A 109 3.54 -1.29 -12.30
C PHE A 109 2.62 -0.43 -11.44
N ILE A 110 1.35 -0.81 -11.34
CA ILE A 110 0.41 -0.25 -10.38
C ILE A 110 0.66 -0.89 -9.00
N ASP A 111 0.89 -0.05 -7.99
CA ASP A 111 1.23 -0.47 -6.63
C ASP A 111 0.13 -1.35 -6.01
N GLY A 112 0.54 -2.49 -5.45
CA GLY A 112 -0.39 -3.47 -4.87
C GLY A 112 -1.26 -4.23 -5.88
N VAL A 113 -1.07 -4.03 -7.19
CA VAL A 113 -1.87 -4.66 -8.25
C VAL A 113 -0.99 -5.49 -9.19
N ASP A 114 -0.01 -4.87 -9.84
CA ASP A 114 0.73 -5.51 -10.94
C ASP A 114 1.98 -6.27 -10.49
N ILE A 115 2.49 -5.98 -9.29
CA ILE A 115 3.71 -6.58 -8.76
C ILE A 115 3.57 -6.94 -7.28
N SER A 116 3.99 -8.15 -6.93
CA SER A 116 4.04 -8.57 -5.53
C SER A 116 5.19 -7.90 -4.79
N VAL A 117 5.04 -7.73 -3.48
CA VAL A 117 6.09 -7.18 -2.61
C VAL A 117 7.39 -8.01 -2.71
N ALA A 118 7.26 -9.34 -2.76
CA ALA A 118 8.39 -10.25 -2.88
C ALA A 118 9.15 -10.09 -4.20
N ASP A 119 8.42 -10.02 -5.33
CA ASP A 119 9.00 -9.83 -6.65
C ASP A 119 9.68 -8.46 -6.77
N PHE A 120 9.05 -7.41 -6.22
CA PHE A 120 9.65 -6.09 -6.17
C PHE A 120 10.99 -6.08 -5.45
N TYR A 121 11.07 -6.62 -4.23
CA TYR A 121 12.34 -6.65 -3.49
C TYR A 121 13.38 -7.54 -4.16
N ALA A 122 12.98 -8.56 -4.92
CA ALA A 122 13.89 -9.35 -5.75
C ALA A 122 14.46 -8.53 -6.93
N LEU A 123 13.64 -7.73 -7.60
CA LEU A 123 14.08 -6.82 -8.67
C LEU A 123 14.95 -5.69 -8.12
N LEU A 124 14.57 -5.08 -7.00
CA LEU A 124 15.33 -3.99 -6.39
C LEU A 124 16.75 -4.41 -5.97
N LYS A 125 16.93 -5.67 -5.54
CA LYS A 125 18.25 -6.24 -5.26
C LYS A 125 19.14 -6.31 -6.52
N GLN A 126 18.55 -6.55 -7.69
CA GLN A 126 19.26 -6.62 -8.96
C GLN A 126 19.56 -5.21 -9.54
N SER A 127 18.70 -4.23 -9.22
CA SER A 127 18.83 -2.84 -9.67
C SER A 127 18.70 -1.85 -8.50
N PRO A 128 19.69 -1.78 -7.58
CA PRO A 128 19.61 -0.91 -6.42
C PRO A 128 19.47 0.56 -6.83
N GLY A 129 18.39 1.21 -6.38
CA GLY A 129 18.10 2.60 -6.73
C GLY A 129 17.64 2.81 -8.18
N GLY A 130 17.32 1.74 -8.91
CA GLY A 130 16.72 1.77 -10.25
C GLY A 130 15.19 1.88 -10.26
N ALA A 131 14.57 1.93 -9.07
CA ALA A 131 13.14 2.15 -8.91
C ALA A 131 12.82 3.64 -8.75
N THR A 132 11.79 4.10 -9.46
CA THR A 132 11.18 5.43 -9.28
C THR A 132 9.68 5.27 -9.08
N THR A 133 9.02 6.31 -8.56
CA THR A 133 7.57 6.31 -8.39
C THR A 133 6.99 7.63 -8.85
N SER A 134 5.72 7.59 -9.27
CA SER A 134 4.91 8.77 -9.58
C SER A 134 3.63 8.79 -8.74
N ALA A 135 3.18 10.00 -8.42
CA ALA A 135 1.90 10.21 -7.76
C ALA A 135 0.75 9.64 -8.62
N PRO A 136 -0.38 9.25 -8.00
CA PRO A 136 -1.53 8.82 -8.78
C PRO A 136 -2.01 9.95 -9.69
N SER A 137 -2.32 9.63 -10.95
CA SER A 137 -2.89 10.61 -11.87
C SER A 137 -4.24 11.16 -11.39
N PRO A 138 -4.64 12.38 -11.78
CA PRO A 138 -5.99 12.89 -11.51
C PRO A 138 -7.09 11.90 -11.98
N ALA A 139 -6.91 11.26 -13.13
CA ALA A 139 -7.85 10.26 -13.63
C ALA A 139 -7.96 9.02 -12.72
N ALA A 140 -6.88 8.63 -12.03
CA ALA A 140 -6.92 7.55 -11.04
C ALA A 140 -7.73 7.96 -9.79
N PHE A 141 -7.53 9.20 -9.31
CA PHE A 141 -8.34 9.75 -8.23
C PHE A 141 -9.82 9.90 -8.60
N VAL A 142 -10.15 10.35 -9.81
CA VAL A 142 -11.55 10.40 -10.28
C VAL A 142 -12.21 9.02 -10.17
N ARG A 143 -11.54 7.95 -10.59
CA ARG A 143 -12.06 6.57 -10.42
C ARG A 143 -12.23 6.18 -8.96
N GLY A 144 -11.30 6.60 -8.10
CA GLY A 144 -11.40 6.41 -6.64
C GLY A 144 -12.61 7.13 -6.05
N PHE A 145 -12.84 8.38 -6.44
CA PHE A 145 -13.99 9.18 -6.02
C PHE A 145 -15.30 8.61 -6.54
N GLU A 146 -15.36 8.14 -7.79
CA GLU A 146 -16.52 7.44 -8.34
C GLU A 146 -16.85 6.15 -7.57
N ALA A 147 -15.82 5.39 -7.16
CA ALA A 147 -16.03 4.21 -6.32
C ALA A 147 -16.56 4.60 -4.93
N ALA A 148 -15.98 5.62 -4.30
CA ALA A 148 -16.40 6.12 -2.99
C ALA A 148 -17.83 6.71 -3.00
N ALA A 149 -18.19 7.42 -4.07
CA ALA A 149 -19.50 8.05 -4.23
C ALA A 149 -20.66 7.05 -4.41
N ARG A 150 -20.36 5.80 -4.75
CA ARG A 150 -21.38 4.72 -4.77
C ARG A 150 -21.87 4.39 -3.36
N GLU A 151 -20.99 4.53 -2.38
CA GLU A 151 -21.21 4.12 -1.00
C GLU A 151 -21.61 5.29 -0.10
N SER A 152 -21.13 6.50 -0.40
CA SER A 152 -21.31 7.68 0.44
C SER A 152 -21.48 8.96 -0.39
N ASP A 153 -22.22 9.94 0.12
CA ASP A 153 -22.35 11.25 -0.54
C ASP A 153 -21.21 12.23 -0.15
N SER A 154 -20.47 11.91 0.90
CA SER A 154 -19.28 12.65 1.33
C SER A 154 -18.01 11.81 1.26
N ILE A 155 -16.90 12.44 0.88
CA ILE A 155 -15.59 11.80 0.74
C ILE A 155 -14.56 12.61 1.52
N LEU A 156 -13.83 11.94 2.41
CA LEU A 156 -12.59 12.46 2.98
C LEU A 156 -11.41 11.74 2.31
N CYS A 157 -10.64 12.47 1.50
CA CYS A 157 -9.44 11.96 0.86
C CYS A 157 -8.22 12.36 1.68
N ILE A 158 -7.52 11.40 2.28
CA ILE A 158 -6.32 11.60 3.10
C ILE A 158 -5.12 11.10 2.30
N VAL A 159 -4.14 11.95 2.06
CA VAL A 159 -3.01 11.63 1.20
C VAL A 159 -1.67 11.88 1.90
N VAL A 160 -0.62 11.25 1.39
CA VAL A 160 0.76 11.43 1.83
C VAL A 160 1.16 12.90 1.84
N ALA A 161 2.09 13.27 2.74
CA ALA A 161 2.56 14.64 2.89
C ALA A 161 2.92 15.29 1.55
N ALA A 162 2.43 16.51 1.30
CA ALA A 162 2.74 17.26 0.08
C ALA A 162 4.25 17.53 -0.09
N HIS A 163 5.02 17.48 1.00
CA HIS A 163 6.47 17.55 0.96
C HIS A 163 7.13 16.38 0.22
N PHE A 164 6.49 15.20 0.19
CA PHE A 164 7.04 13.99 -0.42
C PHE A 164 6.49 13.69 -1.82
N SER A 165 5.30 14.20 -2.16
CA SER A 165 4.62 13.84 -3.40
C SER A 165 3.63 14.92 -3.85
N ALA A 166 3.43 15.02 -5.17
CA ALA A 166 2.37 15.82 -5.79
C ALA A 166 0.97 15.16 -5.71
N THR A 167 0.80 14.18 -4.81
CA THR A 167 -0.44 13.42 -4.67
C THR A 167 -1.62 14.31 -4.29
N ALA A 168 -1.42 15.25 -3.35
CA ALA A 168 -2.45 16.19 -2.93
C ALA A 168 -2.93 17.09 -4.07
N ASP A 169 -2.02 17.55 -4.92
CA ASP A 169 -2.36 18.39 -6.08
C ASP A 169 -3.16 17.57 -7.11
N SER A 170 -2.74 16.33 -7.37
CA SER A 170 -3.45 15.42 -8.28
C SER A 170 -4.86 15.11 -7.77
N ALA A 171 -5.03 14.91 -6.46
CA ALA A 171 -6.32 14.69 -5.83
C ALA A 171 -7.23 15.95 -5.89
N ARG A 172 -6.67 17.16 -5.72
CA ARG A 172 -7.42 18.41 -5.88
C ARG A 172 -7.92 18.60 -7.32
N THR A 173 -7.05 18.42 -8.31
CA THR A 173 -7.45 18.48 -9.73
C THR A 173 -8.53 17.45 -10.05
N ALA A 174 -8.39 16.23 -9.54
CA ALA A 174 -9.41 15.20 -9.71
C ALA A 174 -10.74 15.56 -9.05
N SER A 175 -10.72 16.19 -7.87
CA SER A 175 -11.93 16.64 -7.18
C SER A 175 -12.68 17.69 -8.00
N GLU A 176 -11.97 18.67 -8.56
CA GLU A 176 -12.57 19.69 -9.44
C GLU A 176 -13.25 19.03 -10.65
N GLN A 177 -12.58 18.08 -11.30
CA GLN A 177 -13.12 17.35 -12.45
C GLN A 177 -14.33 16.50 -12.09
N PHE A 178 -14.26 15.78 -10.98
CA PHE A 178 -15.32 14.88 -10.51
C PHE A 178 -16.61 15.66 -10.20
N LEU A 179 -16.50 16.80 -9.51
CA LEU A 179 -17.64 17.62 -9.09
C LEU A 179 -18.42 18.24 -10.27
N LEU A 180 -17.83 18.32 -11.48
CA LEU A 180 -18.56 18.74 -12.69
C LEU A 180 -19.70 17.77 -13.06
N THR A 181 -19.55 16.49 -12.70
CA THR A 181 -20.53 15.43 -13.00
C THR A 181 -21.28 14.94 -11.77
N HIS A 182 -20.78 15.26 -10.57
CA HIS A 182 -21.36 14.86 -9.28
C HIS A 182 -21.48 16.08 -8.35
N PRO A 183 -22.29 17.10 -8.71
CA PRO A 183 -22.34 18.37 -7.98
C PRO A 183 -22.86 18.24 -6.54
N ASP A 184 -23.60 17.17 -6.23
CA ASP A 184 -24.14 16.92 -4.89
C ASP A 184 -23.16 16.20 -3.95
N CYS A 185 -22.00 15.75 -4.45
CA CYS A 185 -20.98 15.10 -3.63
C CYS A 185 -20.12 16.14 -2.91
N ASN A 186 -19.79 15.88 -1.64
CA ASN A 186 -18.90 16.72 -0.87
C ASN A 186 -17.54 16.05 -0.68
N ILE A 187 -16.47 16.63 -1.22
CA ILE A 187 -15.12 16.09 -1.15
C ILE A 187 -14.21 17.04 -0.39
N THR A 188 -13.51 16.51 0.61
CA THR A 188 -12.40 17.21 1.27
C THR A 188 -11.10 16.46 1.03
N ILE A 189 -10.10 17.15 0.48
CA ILE A 189 -8.73 16.64 0.34
C ILE A 189 -7.91 17.13 1.54
N MET A 190 -7.35 16.19 2.30
CA MET A 190 -6.53 16.43 3.48
C MET A 190 -5.11 15.94 3.24
N ASP A 191 -4.15 16.86 3.36
CA ASP A 191 -2.75 16.51 3.52
C ASP A 191 -2.53 15.91 4.92
N SER A 192 -2.03 14.68 4.97
CA SER A 192 -1.75 13.98 6.22
C SER A 192 -0.55 14.55 6.98
N GLU A 193 0.31 15.34 6.32
CA GLU A 193 1.62 15.77 6.85
C GLU A 193 2.46 14.61 7.42
N SER A 194 2.19 13.40 6.95
CA SER A 194 2.80 12.16 7.37
C SER A 194 3.00 11.25 6.16
N ALA A 195 3.39 10.01 6.41
CA ALA A 195 3.54 8.97 5.40
C ALA A 195 3.44 7.59 6.08
N ALA A 196 3.43 6.52 5.29
CA ALA A 196 3.46 5.16 5.81
C ALA A 196 2.31 4.91 6.82
N GLY A 197 2.54 4.11 7.85
CA GLY A 197 1.57 3.88 8.92
C GLY A 197 1.14 5.15 9.67
N GLY A 198 1.87 6.27 9.57
CA GLY A 198 1.41 7.53 10.15
C GLY A 198 0.20 8.10 9.42
N GLU A 199 0.26 8.09 8.08
CA GLU A 199 -0.90 8.37 7.22
C GLU A 199 -2.00 7.30 7.40
N GLY A 200 -1.61 6.02 7.45
CA GLY A 200 -2.52 4.90 7.68
C GLY A 200 -3.33 5.04 8.98
N LEU A 201 -2.70 5.41 10.10
CA LEU A 201 -3.39 5.63 11.38
C LEU A 201 -4.39 6.80 11.32
N ILE A 202 -4.07 7.87 10.60
CA ILE A 202 -5.01 8.98 10.37
C ILE A 202 -6.22 8.48 9.56
N ALA A 203 -5.98 7.73 8.48
CA ALA A 203 -7.02 7.18 7.63
C ALA A 203 -7.90 6.14 8.35
N MET A 204 -7.32 5.28 9.20
CA MET A 204 -8.06 4.31 10.00
C MET A 204 -8.93 4.98 11.06
N GLY A 205 -8.41 5.99 11.79
CA GLY A 205 -9.24 6.74 12.73
C GLY A 205 -10.40 7.48 12.04
N ALA A 206 -10.16 8.05 10.85
CA ALA A 206 -11.21 8.63 10.03
C ALA A 206 -12.25 7.57 9.57
N LEU A 207 -11.78 6.39 9.17
CA LEU A 207 -12.64 5.28 8.78
C LEU A 207 -13.52 4.82 9.94
N ASP A 208 -12.99 4.72 11.15
CA ASP A 208 -13.75 4.33 12.32
C ASP A 208 -14.82 5.36 12.69
N GLN A 209 -14.52 6.66 12.59
CA GLN A 209 -15.53 7.72 12.74
C GLN A 209 -16.64 7.61 11.67
N ALA A 210 -16.26 7.35 10.42
CA ALA A 210 -17.20 7.19 9.31
C ALA A 210 -18.07 5.93 9.46
N ARG A 211 -17.52 4.81 9.96
CA ARG A 211 -18.24 3.58 10.29
C ARG A 211 -19.28 3.80 11.38
N ASN A 212 -18.96 4.64 12.36
CA ASN A 212 -19.85 5.02 13.45
C ASN A 212 -20.90 6.06 13.05
N GLY A 213 -21.00 6.41 11.76
CA GLY A 213 -22.01 7.34 11.24
C GLY A 213 -21.67 8.80 11.47
N GLY A 214 -20.41 9.12 11.81
CA GLY A 214 -19.95 10.50 11.93
C GLY A 214 -20.07 11.25 10.59
N SER A 215 -20.42 12.53 10.69
CA SER A 215 -20.46 13.45 9.56
C SER A 215 -19.06 13.70 8.97
N LEU A 216 -18.99 14.29 7.77
CA LEU A 216 -17.72 14.69 7.17
C LEU A 216 -16.94 15.65 8.08
N THR A 217 -17.62 16.59 8.74
CA THR A 217 -17.01 17.55 9.65
C THR A 217 -16.39 16.86 10.86
N GLU A 218 -17.11 15.93 11.50
CA GLU A 218 -16.60 15.17 12.65
C GLU A 218 -15.45 14.24 12.26
N THR A 219 -15.57 13.59 11.11
CA THR A 219 -14.55 12.70 10.54
C THR A 219 -13.26 13.48 10.24
N LEU A 220 -13.38 14.64 9.60
CA LEU A 220 -12.26 15.54 9.34
C LEU A 220 -11.64 16.08 10.64
N ALA A 221 -12.47 16.42 11.63
CA ALA A 221 -11.99 16.92 12.92
C ALA A 221 -11.17 15.86 13.66
N LEU A 222 -11.63 14.61 13.68
CA LEU A 222 -10.87 13.50 14.27
C LEU A 222 -9.58 13.24 13.49
N ALA A 223 -9.64 13.17 12.15
CA ALA A 223 -8.45 12.98 11.32
C ALA A 223 -7.39 14.06 11.59
N LYS A 224 -7.80 15.33 11.70
CA LYS A 224 -6.91 16.45 12.07
C LYS A 224 -6.35 16.28 13.49
N SER A 225 -7.17 15.89 14.46
CA SER A 225 -6.70 15.62 15.82
C SER A 225 -5.64 14.52 15.88
N ILE A 226 -5.82 13.44 15.11
CA ILE A 226 -4.83 12.36 15.00
C ILE A 226 -3.57 12.87 14.29
N LYS A 227 -3.72 13.64 13.21
CA LYS A 227 -2.59 14.27 12.49
C LYS A 227 -1.66 15.04 13.43
N GLU A 228 -2.21 15.82 14.37
CA GLU A 228 -1.39 16.63 15.30
C GLU A 228 -0.61 15.78 16.33
N ARG A 229 -1.06 14.55 16.57
CA ARG A 229 -0.53 13.65 17.60
C ARG A 229 0.32 12.52 17.03
N VAL A 230 0.08 12.13 15.78
CA VAL A 230 0.76 10.99 15.16
C VAL A 230 2.24 11.27 14.98
N ARG A 231 3.03 10.24 15.25
CA ARG A 231 4.48 10.24 15.12
C ARG A 231 4.90 8.98 14.40
N LEU A 232 5.86 9.09 13.49
CA LEU A 232 6.48 7.95 12.84
C LEU A 232 7.96 7.91 13.19
N LEU A 233 8.36 6.89 13.95
CA LEU A 233 9.75 6.61 14.29
C LEU A 233 10.27 5.48 13.41
N ALA A 234 11.39 5.68 12.73
CA ALA A 234 11.93 4.68 11.82
C ALA A 234 13.45 4.71 11.77
N PHE A 235 14.06 3.54 11.56
CA PHE A 235 15.44 3.47 11.09
C PHE A 235 15.52 2.78 9.73
N VAL A 236 16.52 3.17 8.94
CA VAL A 236 16.82 2.56 7.64
C VAL A 236 18.16 1.83 7.67
N ASP A 237 18.35 0.87 6.77
CA ASP A 237 19.62 0.14 6.63
C ASP A 237 20.69 0.99 5.95
N THR A 238 20.25 1.87 5.05
CA THR A 238 21.12 2.80 4.32
C THR A 238 20.36 4.05 3.90
N LEU A 239 21.06 5.17 3.85
CA LEU A 239 20.53 6.42 3.30
C LEU A 239 20.53 6.46 1.77
N TYR A 240 21.11 5.45 1.12
CA TYR A 240 21.30 5.41 -0.32
C TYR A 240 19.98 5.57 -1.10
N TYR A 241 18.93 4.83 -0.73
CA TYR A 241 17.63 4.88 -1.41
C TYR A 241 16.95 6.24 -1.21
N LEU A 242 16.98 6.78 0.00
CA LEU A 242 16.40 8.09 0.32
C LEU A 242 17.09 9.22 -0.46
N TRP A 243 18.42 9.15 -0.57
CA TRP A 243 19.21 10.07 -1.38
C TRP A 243 18.88 9.93 -2.87
N LYS A 244 18.90 8.69 -3.39
CA LYS A 244 18.66 8.42 -4.82
C LYS A 244 17.24 8.79 -5.24
N GLY A 245 16.26 8.57 -4.37
CA GLY A 245 14.86 8.93 -4.57
C GLY A 245 14.57 10.43 -4.41
N GLY A 246 15.46 11.21 -3.79
CA GLY A 246 15.30 12.67 -3.66
C GLY A 246 14.24 13.15 -2.65
N ARG A 247 13.57 12.23 -1.93
CA ARG A 247 12.48 12.56 -0.97
C ARG A 247 12.98 13.15 0.35
N VAL A 248 14.29 13.04 0.63
CA VAL A 248 14.90 13.67 1.81
C VAL A 248 16.16 14.43 1.38
N PRO A 249 16.03 15.67 0.88
CA PRO A 249 17.15 16.43 0.30
C PRO A 249 18.31 16.62 1.28
N ARG A 250 18.01 16.79 2.58
CA ARG A 250 19.00 16.99 3.65
C ARG A 250 19.94 15.79 3.85
N ILE A 251 19.56 14.60 3.38
CA ILE A 251 20.38 13.39 3.49
C ILE A 251 21.58 13.41 2.52
N ALA A 252 21.52 14.21 1.44
CA ALA A 252 22.64 14.36 0.50
C ALA A 252 23.94 14.87 1.17
N HIS A 253 23.83 15.60 2.28
CA HIS A 253 24.98 16.14 3.02
C HIS A 253 25.67 15.12 3.94
N LEU A 254 25.11 13.92 4.11
CA LEU A 254 25.55 12.97 5.13
C LEU A 254 26.70 12.04 4.70
N GLY A 255 27.14 12.12 3.45
CA GLY A 255 28.32 11.42 2.93
C GLY A 255 28.16 9.88 2.83
N VAL A 256 29.01 9.26 2.01
CA VAL A 256 29.00 7.81 1.70
C VAL A 256 29.54 6.95 2.86
N SER A 257 30.19 7.55 3.87
CA SER A 257 30.90 6.85 4.95
C SER A 257 30.01 6.32 6.10
N LEU A 258 28.70 6.15 5.85
CA LEU A 258 27.73 5.66 6.84
C LEU A 258 27.57 4.13 6.88
N LEU A 259 28.50 3.39 6.26
CA LEU A 259 28.49 1.92 6.28
C LEU A 259 28.30 1.38 7.71
N LYS A 260 27.30 0.52 7.89
CA LYS A 260 26.93 -0.16 9.16
C LYS A 260 26.25 0.71 10.23
N LEU A 261 25.76 1.90 9.88
CA LEU A 261 24.88 2.65 10.77
C LEU A 261 23.41 2.36 10.44
N LYS A 262 22.53 2.63 11.40
CA LYS A 262 21.06 2.54 11.32
C LYS A 262 20.47 3.93 11.56
N PRO A 263 20.61 4.87 10.61
CA PRO A 263 20.10 6.23 10.80
C PRO A 263 18.63 6.18 11.20
N THR A 264 18.32 6.85 12.32
CA THR A 264 16.99 6.83 12.94
C THR A 264 16.38 8.22 12.86
N PHE A 265 15.10 8.28 12.51
CA PHE A 265 14.37 9.51 12.25
C PHE A 265 12.99 9.50 12.90
N GLU A 266 12.48 10.70 13.16
CA GLU A 266 11.08 10.95 13.47
C GLU A 266 10.47 11.77 12.33
N LEU A 267 9.29 11.37 11.87
CA LEU A 267 8.43 12.19 11.02
C LEU A 267 7.23 12.66 11.85
N ARG A 268 7.03 13.98 11.88
CA ARG A 268 5.85 14.64 12.47
C ARG A 268 5.63 15.99 11.77
N HIS A 269 4.39 16.30 11.38
CA HIS A 269 4.01 17.55 10.73
C HIS A 269 4.89 17.90 9.52
N SER A 270 5.10 16.93 8.63
CA SER A 270 6.01 17.00 7.47
C SER A 270 7.49 17.24 7.80
N ASN A 271 7.86 17.35 9.08
CA ASN A 271 9.24 17.56 9.50
C ASN A 271 9.92 16.22 9.82
N ILE A 272 11.08 16.01 9.20
CA ILE A 272 11.96 14.86 9.47
C ILE A 272 13.07 15.31 10.42
N GLU A 273 13.04 14.79 11.64
CA GLU A 273 14.07 14.99 12.64
C GLU A 273 15.05 13.80 12.67
N ASN A 274 16.35 14.08 12.75
CA ASN A 274 17.37 13.04 12.92
C ASN A 274 17.53 12.74 14.40
N LEU A 275 17.21 11.52 14.79
CA LEU A 275 17.29 11.09 16.18
C LEU A 275 18.66 10.50 16.52
N GLY A 276 19.47 10.13 15.54
CA GLY A 276 20.81 9.60 15.73
C GLY A 276 21.18 8.50 14.74
N ARG A 277 22.35 7.89 14.97
CA ARG A 277 22.91 6.84 14.09
C ARG A 277 23.41 5.64 14.88
N PRO A 278 22.52 4.83 15.49
CA PRO A 278 22.88 3.55 16.10
C PRO A 278 23.69 2.66 15.14
N ARG A 279 24.56 1.80 15.66
CA ARG A 279 25.36 0.84 14.86
C ARG A 279 24.69 -0.51 14.64
N THR A 280 23.62 -0.81 15.39
CA THR A 280 22.97 -2.13 15.36
C THR A 280 21.45 -1.96 15.38
N VAL A 281 20.76 -2.94 14.80
CA VAL A 281 19.28 -3.00 14.82
C VAL A 281 18.76 -2.98 16.26
N LYS A 282 19.37 -3.76 17.16
CA LYS A 282 19.03 -3.76 18.61
C LYS A 282 19.10 -2.36 19.23
N LYS A 283 20.17 -1.59 18.97
CA LYS A 283 20.30 -0.23 19.52
C LYS A 283 19.28 0.74 18.91
N ALA A 284 18.94 0.57 17.63
CA ALA A 284 17.92 1.40 16.98
C ALA A 284 16.51 1.08 17.51
N MET A 285 16.16 -0.20 17.67
CA MET A 285 14.88 -0.61 18.28
C MET A 285 14.75 -0.13 19.72
N ASN A 286 15.79 -0.30 20.56
CA ASN A 286 15.76 0.22 21.92
C ASN A 286 15.48 1.72 21.93
N LYS A 287 16.19 2.48 21.09
CA LYS A 287 15.96 3.92 20.97
C LYS A 287 14.53 4.27 20.54
N ILE A 288 13.93 3.52 19.60
CA ILE A 288 12.53 3.72 19.20
C ILE A 288 11.60 3.51 20.41
N ILE A 289 11.78 2.42 21.15
CA ILE A 289 10.97 2.10 22.32
C ILE A 289 11.14 3.14 23.43
N ASP A 290 12.37 3.56 23.74
CA ASP A 290 12.66 4.59 24.73
C ASP A 290 11.93 5.90 24.37
N LEU A 291 12.01 6.30 23.09
CA LEU A 291 11.34 7.49 22.58
C LEU A 291 9.80 7.37 22.60
N MET A 292 9.25 6.17 22.37
CA MET A 292 7.82 5.91 22.54
C MET A 292 7.42 6.11 24.00
N ALA A 293 8.13 5.50 24.94
CA ALA A 293 7.86 5.64 26.38
C ALA A 293 7.89 7.10 26.84
N GLU A 294 8.87 7.88 26.39
CA GLU A 294 8.95 9.33 26.66
C GLU A 294 7.74 10.11 26.13
N ARG A 295 7.14 9.69 25.01
CA ARG A 295 6.10 10.45 24.29
C ARG A 295 4.67 10.04 24.66
N ILE A 296 4.48 8.82 25.14
CA ILE A 296 3.17 8.24 25.43
C ILE A 296 2.71 8.58 26.85
N ASP A 297 3.65 8.66 27.80
CA ASP A 297 3.36 8.99 29.22
C ASP A 297 2.23 8.13 29.83
N GLY A 298 2.22 6.84 29.50
CA GLY A 298 1.24 5.86 30.02
C GLY A 298 -0.14 5.87 29.35
N ALA A 299 -0.37 6.70 28.33
CA ALA A 299 -1.61 6.69 27.57
C ALA A 299 -1.79 5.42 26.72
N ARG A 300 -3.05 5.14 26.37
CA ARG A 300 -3.41 4.09 25.41
C ARG A 300 -3.01 4.52 24.01
N ILE A 301 -2.50 3.59 23.21
CA ILE A 301 -1.93 3.91 21.88
C ILE A 301 -2.54 3.10 20.74
N HIS A 302 -2.63 3.74 19.58
CA HIS A 302 -2.84 3.07 18.30
C HIS A 302 -1.51 2.95 17.57
N VAL A 303 -1.20 1.77 17.02
CA VAL A 303 0.13 1.45 16.52
C VAL A 303 0.08 0.83 15.11
N SER A 304 0.95 1.33 14.22
CA SER A 304 1.24 0.68 12.95
C SER A 304 2.75 0.48 12.80
N ILE A 305 3.19 -0.76 12.86
CA ILE A 305 4.58 -1.16 12.63
C ILE A 305 4.74 -1.43 11.13
N ASN A 306 5.73 -0.79 10.53
CA ASN A 306 6.02 -0.97 9.13
C ASN A 306 7.45 -1.46 8.91
N HIS A 307 7.65 -2.33 7.92
CA HIS A 307 8.97 -2.85 7.60
C HIS A 307 9.19 -3.02 6.10
N ALA A 308 10.44 -2.97 5.66
CA ALA A 308 10.82 -3.28 4.28
C ALA A 308 11.69 -4.55 4.27
N ALA A 309 11.14 -5.70 3.86
CA ALA A 309 11.86 -6.99 3.86
C ALA A 309 12.60 -7.30 5.19
N SER A 310 11.94 -7.04 6.33
CA SER A 310 12.51 -7.16 7.69
C SER A 310 11.51 -7.77 8.69
N ALA A 311 10.77 -8.79 8.24
CA ALA A 311 9.66 -9.40 8.97
C ALA A 311 10.04 -9.89 10.38
N GLU A 312 11.22 -10.51 10.55
CA GLU A 312 11.68 -10.98 11.85
C GLU A 312 11.88 -9.84 12.85
N ASN A 313 12.48 -8.73 12.43
CA ASN A 313 12.67 -7.57 13.30
C ASN A 313 11.34 -6.86 13.58
N ALA A 314 10.40 -6.88 12.63
CA ALA A 314 9.06 -6.35 12.83
C ALA A 314 8.27 -7.15 13.87
N ALA A 315 8.35 -8.49 13.82
CA ALA A 315 7.75 -9.35 14.83
C ALA A 315 8.35 -9.10 16.22
N LEU A 316 9.69 -8.94 16.31
CA LEU A 316 10.35 -8.61 17.57
C LEU A 316 9.93 -7.23 18.12
N LEU A 317 9.84 -6.21 17.26
CA LEU A 317 9.38 -4.89 17.66
C LEU A 317 7.92 -4.91 18.10
N SER A 318 7.06 -5.65 17.40
CA SER A 318 5.65 -5.82 17.74
C SER A 318 5.46 -6.47 19.10
N GLN A 319 6.19 -7.57 19.36
CA GLN A 319 6.18 -8.23 20.66
C GLN A 319 6.56 -7.24 21.77
N ARG A 320 7.67 -6.54 21.62
CA ARG A 320 8.13 -5.57 22.62
C ARG A 320 7.12 -4.44 22.87
N ILE A 321 6.54 -3.89 21.81
CA ILE A 321 5.53 -2.84 21.94
C ILE A 321 4.33 -3.35 22.73
N SER A 322 3.87 -4.59 22.46
CA SER A 322 2.74 -5.18 23.18
C SER A 322 3.04 -5.51 24.65
N GLU A 323 4.30 -5.74 25.00
CA GLU A 323 4.74 -6.00 26.39
C GLU A 323 4.94 -4.70 27.18
N GLU A 324 5.34 -3.61 26.50
CA GLU A 324 5.74 -2.35 27.15
C GLU A 324 4.63 -1.27 27.13
N PHE A 325 3.62 -1.37 26.25
CA PHE A 325 2.57 -0.36 26.07
C PHE A 325 1.15 -0.93 25.98
N GLU A 326 0.17 -0.18 26.48
CA GLU A 326 -1.25 -0.50 26.30
C GLU A 326 -1.71 -0.12 24.89
N CYS A 327 -1.72 -1.10 23.98
CA CYS A 327 -2.16 -0.90 22.60
C CYS A 327 -3.68 -1.11 22.47
N VAL A 328 -4.38 -0.12 21.95
CA VAL A 328 -5.78 -0.24 21.52
C VAL A 328 -5.87 -1.14 20.28
N ASP A 329 -4.99 -0.87 19.31
CA ASP A 329 -4.81 -1.67 18.11
C ASP A 329 -3.35 -1.58 17.65
N SER A 330 -2.88 -2.68 17.06
CA SER A 330 -1.51 -2.84 16.60
C SER A 330 -1.48 -3.63 15.30
N TYR A 331 -0.87 -3.04 14.28
CA TYR A 331 -0.74 -3.64 12.96
C TYR A 331 0.72 -3.81 12.57
N VAL A 332 1.03 -4.88 11.84
CA VAL A 332 2.32 -5.07 11.19
C VAL A 332 2.08 -5.13 9.69
N THR A 333 2.64 -4.18 8.95
CA THR A 333 2.49 -4.08 7.49
C THR A 333 3.84 -4.03 6.81
N GLU A 334 4.06 -4.89 5.82
CA GLU A 334 5.21 -4.77 4.93
C GLU A 334 5.01 -3.62 3.94
N PHE A 335 6.04 -2.81 3.73
CA PHE A 335 6.01 -1.72 2.76
C PHE A 335 5.75 -2.23 1.35
N THR A 336 4.80 -1.56 0.70
CA THR A 336 4.51 -1.76 -0.70
C THR A 336 5.72 -1.36 -1.56
N PRO A 337 5.81 -1.84 -2.80
CA PRO A 337 6.86 -1.47 -3.74
C PRO A 337 7.15 0.04 -3.83
N VAL A 338 6.11 0.88 -3.78
CA VAL A 338 6.27 2.34 -3.82
C VAL A 338 7.04 2.88 -2.62
N MET A 339 6.73 2.43 -1.41
CA MET A 339 7.46 2.82 -0.21
C MET A 339 8.87 2.22 -0.20
N GLY A 340 8.99 0.95 -0.62
CA GLY A 340 10.26 0.25 -0.73
C GLY A 340 11.25 0.89 -1.72
N ALA A 341 10.77 1.55 -2.79
CA ALA A 341 11.61 2.24 -3.76
C ALA A 341 12.42 3.39 -3.15
N HIS A 342 11.84 4.13 -2.20
CA HIS A 342 12.48 5.29 -1.55
C HIS A 342 13.27 4.93 -0.30
N ILE A 343 12.83 3.90 0.41
CA ILE A 343 13.38 3.56 1.73
C ILE A 343 14.39 2.41 1.66
N GLY A 344 14.23 1.51 0.69
CA GLY A 344 15.03 0.30 0.53
C GLY A 344 14.72 -0.79 1.55
N PRO A 345 15.30 -1.99 1.36
CA PRO A 345 15.14 -3.10 2.29
C PRO A 345 15.87 -2.84 3.62
N GLY A 346 15.44 -3.53 4.68
CA GLY A 346 16.02 -3.48 6.02
C GLY A 346 15.52 -2.32 6.90
N MET A 347 14.61 -1.48 6.39
CA MET A 347 13.91 -0.50 7.23
C MET A 347 12.94 -1.18 8.19
N LEU A 348 12.85 -0.60 9.39
CA LEU A 348 11.82 -0.89 10.37
C LEU A 348 11.40 0.42 11.04
N GLY A 349 10.10 0.59 11.25
CA GLY A 349 9.56 1.72 11.96
C GLY A 349 8.21 1.44 12.59
N VAL A 350 7.76 2.40 13.37
CA VAL A 350 6.49 2.40 14.07
C VAL A 350 5.87 3.78 13.98
N ALA A 351 4.64 3.83 13.48
CA ALA A 351 3.77 4.96 13.66
C ALA A 351 2.89 4.74 14.89
N PHE A 352 2.64 5.80 15.65
CA PHE A 352 1.73 5.75 16.79
C PHE A 352 1.12 7.11 17.10
N TRP A 353 -0.03 7.08 17.75
CA TRP A 353 -0.62 8.23 18.45
C TRP A 353 -1.28 7.74 19.74
N ALA A 354 -1.34 8.63 20.74
CA ALA A 354 -1.93 8.36 22.05
C ALA A 354 -3.32 9.01 22.16
N GLU A 355 -4.29 8.29 22.73
CA GLU A 355 -5.70 8.70 22.91
C GLU A 355 -5.90 10.02 23.66
#